data_AF-A0A1J3JIK9-F1
#
_entry.id   AF-A0A1J3JIK9-F1
#
_cell.length_a   1.000
_cell.length_b   1.000
_cell.length_c   1.000
_cell.angle_alpha   90.00
_cell.angle_beta   90.00
_cell.angle_gamma   90.00
#
_symmetry.space_group_name_H-M   'P 1'
#
loop_
_entity.id
_entity.type
_entity.pdbx_description
1 polymer ?
#
loop_
_entity_poly.entity_id
_entity_poly.type
_entity_poly.pdbx_seq_one_letter_code
_entity_poly.pdbx_strand_id
1 'polypeptide(L)'
;HRIWVKGPKAGTSEVFANVRGGPDNVRRTPTGDFWVALHTKFTLFSRLFVSHSLVGKTFMKLLKMKTLIHLTSGGKPHGAIVKISGETGE
;
A
#
# COMPACT_ATOMS: atom_id res chain seq x y z
N HIS A 1 2.15 4.31 -8.50
CA HIS A 1 2.66 4.49 -9.89
C HIS A 1 1.67 5.34 -10.67
N ARG A 2 2.14 6.18 -11.60
CA ARG A 2 1.34 6.93 -12.57
C ARG A 2 1.49 6.28 -13.94
N ILE A 3 0.38 6.15 -14.67
CA ILE A 3 0.34 5.58 -16.02
C ILE A 3 0.00 6.70 -17.00
N TRP A 4 0.82 6.85 -18.03
CA TRP A 4 0.62 7.85 -19.07
C TRP A 4 -0.29 7.30 -20.16
N VAL A 5 -1.53 7.82 -20.22
CA VAL A 5 -2.54 7.35 -21.20
C VAL A 5 -2.42 8.10 -22.54
N LYS A 6 -1.92 9.35 -22.52
CA LYS A 6 -1.77 10.22 -23.70
C LYS A 6 -0.48 11.05 -23.61
N GLY A 7 -0.12 11.69 -24.71
CA GLY A 7 1.07 12.55 -24.83
C GLY A 7 2.34 11.78 -25.18
N PRO A 8 3.51 12.45 -25.19
CA PRO A 8 4.78 11.87 -25.64
C PRO A 8 5.24 10.64 -24.84
N LYS A 9 4.76 10.50 -23.59
CA LYS A 9 5.06 9.36 -22.71
C LYS A 9 3.98 8.26 -22.73
N ALA A 10 3.00 8.33 -23.64
CA ALA A 10 1.88 7.38 -23.67
C ALA A 10 2.34 5.91 -23.68
N GLY A 11 1.70 5.07 -22.87
CA GLY A 11 2.05 3.66 -22.72
C GLY A 11 3.14 3.38 -21.68
N THR A 12 3.75 4.41 -21.08
CA THR A 12 4.76 4.25 -20.02
C THR A 12 4.16 4.44 -18.63
N SER A 13 4.91 4.00 -17.61
CA SER A 13 4.57 4.24 -16.21
C SER A 13 5.80 4.67 -15.41
N GLU A 14 5.57 5.46 -14.37
CA GLU A 14 6.62 5.90 -13.46
C GLU A 14 6.17 5.86 -11.99
N VAL A 15 7.14 5.84 -11.07
CA VAL A 15 6.85 5.98 -9.65
C VAL A 15 6.35 7.40 -9.41
N PHE A 16 5.14 7.52 -8.87
CA PHE A 16 4.51 8.82 -8.64
C PHE A 16 4.73 9.32 -7.21
N ALA A 17 4.53 8.45 -6.22
CA ALA A 17 4.68 8.77 -4.81
C ALA A 17 5.12 7.50 -4.06
N ASN A 18 5.98 7.68 -3.06
CA ASN A 18 6.39 6.61 -2.15
C ASN A 18 5.69 6.80 -0.80
N VAL A 19 4.60 6.08 -0.56
CA VAL A 19 3.85 6.13 0.69
C VAL A 19 4.29 5.02 1.65
N ARG A 20 4.28 5.32 2.95
CA ARG A 20 4.55 4.31 3.99
C ARG A 20 3.28 3.50 4.27
N GLY A 21 3.39 2.18 4.30
CA GLY A 21 2.24 1.30 4.59
C GLY A 21 1.58 0.78 3.32
N GLY A 22 0.53 -0.03 3.48
CA GLY A 22 -0.23 -0.58 2.36
C GLY A 22 -1.28 0.42 1.89
N PRO A 23 -1.21 1.01 0.68
CA PRO A 23 -2.30 1.82 0.17
C PRO A 23 -3.52 0.94 -0.09
N ASP A 24 -4.68 1.40 0.38
CA ASP A 24 -5.96 0.69 0.22
C ASP A 24 -6.88 1.46 -0.73
N ASN A 25 -7.24 2.69 -0.37
CA ASN A 25 -8.14 3.54 -1.15
C ASN A 25 -7.49 4.83 -1.61
N VAL A 26 -7.81 5.27 -2.83
CA VAL A 26 -7.35 6.54 -3.41
C VAL A 26 -8.56 7.34 -3.89
N ARG A 27 -8.62 8.63 -3.55
CA ARG A 27 -9.64 9.57 -4.04
C ARG A 27 -9.00 10.85 -4.56
N ARG A 28 -9.40 11.30 -5.74
CA ARG A 28 -8.97 12.58 -6.30
C ARG A 28 -9.80 13.72 -5.72
N THR A 29 -9.15 14.84 -5.45
CA THR A 29 -9.77 16.10 -5.01
C THR A 29 -10.12 16.99 -6.20
N PRO A 30 -11.00 17.99 -6.03
CA PRO A 30 -11.30 18.96 -7.09
C PRO A 30 -10.06 19.76 -7.55
N THR A 31 -9.10 20.00 -6.67
CA THR A 31 -7.84 20.71 -6.98
C THR A 31 -6.81 19.84 -7.70
N GLY A 32 -7.09 18.54 -7.86
CA GLY A 32 -6.21 17.60 -8.58
C GLY A 32 -5.32 16.74 -7.68
N ASP A 33 -5.26 17.03 -6.37
CA ASP A 33 -4.54 16.21 -5.37
C ASP A 33 -5.23 14.89 -5.08
N PHE A 34 -4.55 13.99 -4.37
CA PHE A 34 -5.06 12.68 -3.99
C PHE A 34 -5.09 12.49 -2.48
N TRP A 35 -6.23 12.05 -1.96
CA TRP A 35 -6.33 11.42 -0.65
C TRP A 35 -6.03 9.94 -0.79
N VAL A 36 -5.07 9.45 0.00
CA VAL A 36 -4.70 8.03 0.03
C VAL A 36 -4.90 7.50 1.45
N ALA A 37 -5.72 6.47 1.59
CA ALA A 37 -5.86 5.71 2.81
C ALA A 37 -4.78 4.62 2.87
N LEU A 38 -4.09 4.56 4.00
CA LEU A 38 -3.02 3.62 4.28
C LEU A 38 -3.51 2.62 5.33
N HIS A 39 -3.67 1.38 4.90
CA HIS A 39 -3.98 0.24 5.73
C HIS A 39 -2.69 -0.28 6.38
N THR A 40 -2.61 -0.16 7.71
CA THR A 40 -1.57 -0.65 8.63
C THR A 40 -0.09 -0.42 8.23
N LYS A 41 0.80 -0.47 9.21
CA LYS A 41 2.24 -0.54 8.96
C LYS A 41 2.60 -1.92 8.40
N PHE A 42 3.41 -1.95 7.35
CA PHE A 42 4.07 -3.18 6.91
C PHE A 42 5.13 -3.60 7.92
N THR A 43 4.87 -4.68 8.66
CA THR A 43 5.88 -5.30 9.54
C THR A 43 6.88 -6.14 8.73
N LEU A 44 7.95 -6.59 9.39
CA LEU A 44 8.91 -7.55 8.82
C LEU A 44 8.22 -8.84 8.36
N PHE A 45 7.24 -9.34 9.13
CA PHE A 45 6.46 -10.52 8.76
C PHE A 45 5.60 -10.28 7.52
N SER A 46 4.97 -9.11 7.41
CA SER A 46 4.21 -8.73 6.20
C SER A 46 5.09 -8.72 4.97
N ARG A 47 6.31 -8.18 5.06
CA ARG A 47 7.27 -8.20 3.95
C ARG A 47 7.67 -9.63 3.59
N LEU A 48 8.06 -10.44 4.58
CA LEU A 48 8.47 -11.83 4.35
C LEU A 48 7.36 -12.67 3.70
N PHE A 49 6.12 -12.54 4.18
CA PHE A 49 4.98 -13.33 3.69
C PHE A 49 4.59 -12.95 2.26
N VAL A 50 4.67 -11.66 1.91
CA VAL A 50 4.42 -11.19 0.54
C VAL A 50 5.57 -11.57 -0.38
N SER A 51 6.83 -11.45 0.07
CA SER A 51 8.01 -11.77 -0.73
C SER A 51 8.15 -13.28 -0.99
N HIS A 52 7.75 -14.14 -0.05
CA HIS A 52 7.89 -15.58 -0.18
C HIS A 52 6.54 -16.30 -0.03
N SER A 53 5.90 -16.58 -1.16
CA SER A 53 4.54 -17.13 -1.21
C SER A 53 4.39 -18.47 -0.46
N LEU A 54 5.40 -19.34 -0.48
CA LEU A 54 5.40 -20.59 0.29
C LEU A 54 5.36 -20.33 1.81
N VAL A 55 6.19 -19.42 2.31
CA VAL A 55 6.21 -19.04 3.72
C VAL A 55 4.85 -18.47 4.12
N GLY A 56 4.33 -17.50 3.36
CA GLY A 56 3.01 -16.91 3.62
C GLY A 56 1.89 -17.97 3.67
N LYS A 57 1.85 -18.89 2.69
CA LYS A 57 0.86 -19.97 2.62
C LYS A 57 0.95 -20.95 3.79
N THR A 58 2.17 -21.34 4.18
CA THR A 58 2.37 -22.25 5.32
C THR A 58 1.91 -21.60 6.62
N PHE A 59 2.29 -20.35 6.86
CA PHE A 59 1.88 -19.62 8.07
C PHE A 59 0.37 -19.35 8.12
N MET A 60 -0.27 -19.05 6.98
CA MET A 60 -1.74 -18.90 6.92
C MET A 60 -2.49 -20.19 7.28
N LYS A 61 -1.92 -21.36 6.98
CA LYS A 61 -2.52 -22.66 7.34
C LYS A 61 -2.26 -23.06 8.78
N LEU A 62 -1.09 -22.69 9.32
CA LEU A 62 -0.64 -23.10 10.65
C LEU A 62 -1.16 -22.20 11.77
N LEU A 63 -1.22 -20.89 11.54
CA LEU A 63 -1.54 -19.90 12.58
C LEU A 63 -3.01 -19.50 12.57
N LYS A 64 -3.54 -19.19 13.77
CA LYS A 64 -4.85 -18.55 13.91
C LYS A 64 -4.83 -17.15 13.33
N MET A 65 -5.96 -16.72 12.76
CA MET A 65 -6.12 -15.39 12.16
C MET A 65 -5.72 -14.23 13.08
N LYS A 66 -6.08 -14.30 14.37
CA LYS A 66 -5.69 -13.25 15.35
C LYS A 66 -4.17 -13.11 15.47
N THR A 67 -3.45 -14.23 15.49
CA THR A 67 -1.97 -14.25 15.54
C THR A 67 -1.39 -13.69 14.25
N LEU A 68 -1.97 -14.07 13.10
CA LEU A 68 -1.53 -13.56 11.81
C LEU A 68 -1.67 -12.04 11.73
N ILE A 69 -2.82 -11.50 12.12
CA ILE A 69 -3.09 -10.06 12.17
C ILE A 69 -2.14 -9.36 13.17
N HIS A 70 -1.83 -10.00 14.29
CA HIS A 70 -0.87 -9.44 15.25
C HIS A 70 0.54 -9.32 14.64
N LEU A 71 1.02 -10.36 13.95
CA LEU A 71 2.34 -10.39 13.33
C LEU A 71 2.45 -9.44 12.13
N THR A 72 1.41 -9.37 11.29
CA THR A 72 1.43 -8.58 10.05
C THR A 72 1.04 -7.11 10.27
N SER A 73 0.17 -6.86 11.23
CA SER A 73 -0.51 -5.57 11.44
C SER A 73 -0.34 -5.02 12.86
N GLY A 74 0.58 -5.57 13.67
CA GLY A 74 0.94 -5.03 14.98
C GLY A 74 -0.13 -5.17 16.07
N GLY A 75 -1.20 -5.94 15.82
CA GLY A 75 -2.16 -6.37 16.86
C GLY A 75 -3.18 -5.34 17.32
N LYS A 76 -3.09 -4.08 16.85
CA LYS A 76 -4.08 -3.04 17.10
C LYS A 76 -4.51 -2.45 15.76
N PRO A 77 -5.83 -2.29 15.50
CA PRO A 77 -6.30 -1.62 14.31
C PRO A 77 -5.70 -0.21 14.22
N HIS A 78 -5.13 0.11 13.07
CA HIS A 78 -4.61 1.45 12.80
C HIS A 78 -4.62 1.73 11.30
N GLY A 79 -4.73 2.99 10.97
CA GLY A 79 -4.68 3.49 9.60
C GLY A 79 -4.21 4.94 9.60
N ALA A 80 -3.80 5.40 8.43
CA ALA A 80 -3.46 6.79 8.20
C ALA A 80 -4.12 7.27 6.92
N ILE A 81 -4.41 8.55 6.84
CA ILE A 81 -4.81 9.21 5.61
C ILE A 81 -3.72 10.21 5.29
N VAL A 82 -3.22 10.18 4.07
CA VAL A 82 -2.23 11.13 3.57
C VAL A 82 -2.81 11.85 2.37
N LYS A 83 -2.49 13.15 2.27
CA LYS A 83 -2.73 13.93 1.06
C LYS A 83 -1.46 13.91 0.23
N ILE A 84 -1.57 13.63 -1.06
CA ILE A 84 -0.48 13.62 -2.02
C ILE A 84 -0.78 14.67 -3.09
N SER A 85 0.18 15.56 -3.33
CA SER A 85 0.12 16.57 -4.38
C SER A 85 -0.12 15.93 -5.74
N GLY A 86 -1.10 16.43 -6.48
CA GLY A 86 -1.41 15.92 -7.82
C GLY A 86 -0.31 16.21 -8.84
N GLU A 87 0.44 17.27 -8.63
CA GLU A 87 1.49 17.74 -9.53
C GLU A 87 2.81 17.03 -9.26
N THR A 88 3.27 17.08 -8.01
CA THR A 88 4.61 16.63 -7.62
C THR A 88 4.65 15.20 -7.09
N GLY A 89 3.53 14.68 -6.57
CA GLY A 89 3.50 13.36 -5.92
C GLY A 89 4.08 13.34 -4.51
N GLU A 90 4.31 14.51 -3.92
CA GLU A 90 4.76 14.70 -2.53
C GLU A 90 3.60 14.75 -1.55
#